data_AF-A0A1F8F2L7-F1
#
_entry.id   AF-A0A1F8F2L7-F1
#
_cell.length_a   1.000
_cell.length_b   1.000
_cell.length_c   1.000
_cell.angle_alpha   90.00
_cell.angle_beta   90.00
_cell.angle_gamma   90.00
#
_symmetry.space_group_name_H-M   'P 1'
#
loop_
_entity.id
_entity.type
_entity.pdbx_description
1 polymer ?
#
loop_
_entity_poly.entity_id
_entity_poly.type
_entity_poly.pdbx_seq_one_letter_code
_entity_poly.pdbx_strand_id
1 'polypeptide(L)'
;MKIYIFKTHLFYDKKVIREIEVLENSSLYKLAEAIVGAYDFDFDHAFGFFSDISEYPFRSKEKYELFADMDDIEPTGAKSVKKTDTTELWRNPHDKWLFLFDYGDTWLFVVELIRFSEKETKKKYPRVVKKVGLSPEQYPEVDEDEIPVA
;
A
#
# COMPACT_ATOMS: atom_id res chain seq x y z
N MET A 1 -12.65 8.57 -17.80
CA MET A 1 -12.00 7.61 -16.89
C MET A 1 -11.03 8.42 -16.07
N LYS A 2 -11.26 8.47 -14.77
CA LYS A 2 -10.50 9.28 -13.83
C LYS A 2 -9.21 8.57 -13.43
N ILE A 3 -8.22 9.39 -13.12
CA ILE A 3 -6.98 9.00 -12.47
C ILE A 3 -7.08 9.43 -11.01
N TYR A 4 -6.82 8.48 -10.13
CA TYR A 4 -6.66 8.72 -8.71
C TYR A 4 -5.20 9.03 -8.47
N ILE A 5 -4.94 10.14 -7.77
CA ILE A 5 -3.59 10.54 -7.38
C ILE A 5 -3.48 10.30 -5.89
N PHE A 6 -2.70 9.28 -5.54
CA PHE A 6 -2.42 8.93 -4.16
C PHE A 6 -1.12 9.57 -3.71
N LYS A 7 -1.12 10.13 -2.50
CA LYS A 7 0.09 10.41 -1.75
C LYS A 7 0.30 9.27 -0.76
N THR A 8 1.48 8.67 -0.78
CA THR A 8 1.88 7.68 0.22
C THR A 8 3.10 8.15 1.00
N HIS A 9 3.20 7.72 2.25
CA HIS A 9 4.38 7.88 3.09
C HIS A 9 4.44 6.74 4.10
N LEU A 10 5.63 6.44 4.63
CA LEU A 10 5.77 5.49 5.73
C LEU A 10 5.06 6.03 6.97
N PHE A 11 4.47 5.15 7.76
CA PHE A 11 3.77 5.50 8.99
C PHE A 11 4.74 6.17 9.99
N TYR A 12 5.93 5.60 10.13
CA TYR A 12 6.97 6.05 11.07
C TYR A 12 7.90 7.14 10.50
N ASP A 13 8.11 7.17 9.17
CA ASP A 13 8.91 8.21 8.51
C ASP A 13 8.14 8.96 7.43
N LYS A 14 7.64 10.14 7.81
CA LYS A 14 6.86 11.02 6.91
C LYS A 14 7.72 11.80 5.93
N LYS A 15 9.06 11.65 5.96
CA LYS A 15 9.99 12.34 5.05
C LYS A 15 10.09 11.63 3.70
N VAL A 16 9.80 10.33 3.66
CA VAL A 16 9.75 9.55 2.41
C VAL A 16 8.33 9.59 1.87
N ILE A 17 8.13 10.25 0.73
CA ILE A 17 6.81 10.46 0.13
C ILE A 17 6.82 10.02 -1.34
N ARG A 18 5.74 9.38 -1.77
CA ARG A 18 5.47 9.08 -3.19
C ARG A 18 4.13 9.68 -3.60
N GLU A 19 4.04 10.23 -4.81
CA GLU A 19 2.74 10.49 -5.45
C GLU A 19 2.60 9.51 -6.62
N ILE A 20 1.50 8.75 -6.63
CA ILE A 20 1.24 7.65 -7.58
C ILE A 20 -0.09 7.91 -8.27
N GLU A 21 -0.07 7.87 -9.60
CA GLU A 21 -1.26 7.94 -10.45
C GLU A 21 -1.75 6.54 -10.80
N VAL A 22 -3.03 6.27 -10.55
CA VAL A 22 -3.68 4.96 -10.76
C VAL A 22 -5.04 5.17 -11.43
N LEU A 23 -5.51 4.22 -12.25
CA LEU A 23 -6.87 4.30 -12.82
C LEU A 23 -7.91 4.07 -11.71
N GLU A 24 -9.04 4.79 -11.75
CA GLU A 24 -10.09 4.70 -10.73
C GLU A 24 -10.60 3.27 -10.46
N ASN A 25 -10.63 2.42 -11.48
CA ASN A 25 -11.07 1.02 -11.41
C ASN A 25 -9.90 0.03 -11.31
N SER A 26 -8.75 0.45 -10.80
CA SER A 26 -7.67 -0.48 -10.50
C SER A 26 -8.03 -1.28 -9.25
N SER A 27 -7.71 -2.57 -9.25
CA SER A 27 -7.87 -3.38 -8.05
C SER A 27 -6.90 -2.92 -6.95
N LEU A 28 -7.24 -3.21 -5.69
CA LEU A 28 -6.35 -2.96 -4.56
C LEU A 28 -5.00 -3.68 -4.72
N TYR A 29 -5.00 -4.86 -5.34
CA TYR A 29 -3.76 -5.59 -5.67
C TYR A 29 -2.83 -4.74 -6.56
N LYS A 30 -3.35 -4.13 -7.63
CA LYS A 30 -2.55 -3.27 -8.52
C LYS A 30 -2.06 -2.00 -7.82
N LEU A 31 -2.87 -1.45 -6.91
CA LEU A 31 -2.44 -0.34 -6.08
C LEU A 31 -1.30 -0.75 -5.14
N ALA A 32 -1.40 -1.91 -4.47
CA ALA A 32 -0.35 -2.44 -3.61
C ALA A 32 0.98 -2.62 -4.36
N GLU A 33 0.95 -3.28 -5.51
CA GLU A 33 2.13 -3.45 -6.38
C GLU A 33 2.76 -2.08 -6.75
N ALA A 34 1.93 -1.10 -7.10
CA ALA A 34 2.40 0.25 -7.43
C ALA A 34 3.00 0.98 -6.23
N ILE A 35 2.46 0.78 -5.02
CA ILE A 35 3.00 1.38 -3.80
C ILE A 35 4.36 0.77 -3.49
N VAL A 36 4.45 -0.55 -3.39
CA VAL A 36 5.69 -1.27 -3.06
C VAL A 36 6.80 -0.92 -4.06
N GLY A 37 6.52 -1.01 -5.36
CA GLY A 37 7.48 -0.61 -6.40
C GLY A 37 7.85 0.88 -6.37
N ALA A 38 7.01 1.77 -5.82
CA ALA A 38 7.37 3.19 -5.67
C ALA A 38 8.45 3.43 -4.61
N TYR A 39 8.58 2.52 -3.63
CA TYR A 39 9.65 2.51 -2.63
C TYR A 39 10.80 1.58 -3.02
N ASP A 40 10.86 1.14 -4.29
CA ASP A 40 11.95 0.31 -4.82
C ASP A 40 12.09 -1.04 -4.06
N PHE A 41 10.98 -1.53 -3.52
CA PHE A 41 10.85 -2.83 -2.87
C PHE A 41 10.43 -3.90 -3.87
N ASP A 42 10.80 -5.15 -3.59
CA ASP A 42 10.24 -6.33 -4.24
C ASP A 42 8.83 -6.63 -3.70
N PHE A 43 7.93 -7.03 -4.60
CA PHE A 43 6.53 -7.32 -4.26
C PHE A 43 6.31 -8.83 -4.10
N ASP A 44 6.88 -9.38 -3.04
CA ASP A 44 7.07 -10.81 -2.80
C ASP A 44 6.37 -11.33 -1.52
N HIS A 45 5.86 -10.43 -0.66
CA HIS A 45 5.19 -10.78 0.58
C HIS A 45 3.67 -10.50 0.57
N ALA A 46 2.97 -11.07 1.56
CA ALA A 46 1.56 -10.82 1.79
C ALA A 46 1.31 -9.38 2.27
N PHE A 47 0.09 -8.89 2.04
CA PHE A 47 -0.27 -7.50 2.32
C PHE A 47 -1.78 -7.32 2.51
N GLY A 48 -2.16 -6.15 3.04
CA GLY A 48 -3.55 -5.74 3.14
C GLY A 48 -3.76 -4.23 3.32
N PHE A 49 -5.02 -3.81 3.18
CA PHE A 49 -5.51 -2.46 3.43
C PHE A 49 -6.48 -2.46 4.63
N PHE A 50 -6.31 -1.48 5.50
CA PHE A 50 -6.90 -1.42 6.84
C PHE A 50 -7.52 -0.05 7.10
N SER A 51 -8.74 -0.02 7.64
CA SER A 51 -9.48 1.23 7.89
C SER A 51 -8.87 2.08 9.01
N ASP A 52 -8.20 1.45 9.98
CA ASP A 52 -7.64 2.13 11.13
C ASP A 52 -6.16 2.44 10.88
N ILE A 53 -5.82 3.73 10.87
CA ILE A 53 -4.45 4.21 10.67
C ILE A 53 -3.73 4.21 12.02
N SER A 54 -3.20 3.05 12.40
CA SER A 54 -2.47 2.83 13.66
C SER A 54 -1.42 1.72 13.51
N GLU A 55 -0.60 1.55 14.54
CA GLU A 55 0.36 0.44 14.65
C GLU A 55 -0.30 -0.93 14.83
N TYR A 56 -1.63 -0.98 15.02
CA TYR A 56 -2.41 -2.20 15.22
C TYR A 56 -3.45 -2.39 14.10
N PRO A 57 -3.03 -2.52 12.82
CA PRO A 57 -3.93 -2.55 11.66
C PRO A 57 -5.02 -3.61 11.77
N PHE A 58 -4.71 -4.77 12.35
CA PHE A 58 -5.63 -5.90 12.45
C PHE A 58 -6.88 -5.63 13.34
N ARG A 59 -6.89 -4.55 14.13
CA ARG A 59 -8.07 -4.08 14.88
C ARG A 59 -9.10 -3.35 14.02
N SER A 60 -8.76 -3.04 12.77
CA SER A 60 -9.64 -2.36 11.83
C SER A 60 -10.96 -3.05 11.68
N LYS A 61 -12.04 -2.26 11.63
CA LYS A 61 -13.39 -2.75 11.34
C LYS A 61 -13.53 -3.24 9.91
N GLU A 62 -12.81 -2.61 8.98
CA GLU A 62 -12.77 -3.02 7.58
C GLU A 62 -11.35 -3.35 7.15
N LYS A 63 -11.21 -4.51 6.48
CA LYS A 63 -9.94 -5.10 6.08
C LYS A 63 -10.05 -5.73 4.71
N TYR A 64 -9.01 -5.57 3.89
CA TYR A 64 -8.87 -6.17 2.58
C TYR A 64 -7.49 -6.80 2.50
N GLU A 65 -7.39 -8.10 2.25
CA GLU A 65 -6.11 -8.83 2.38
C GLU A 65 -5.87 -9.79 1.21
N LEU A 66 -4.60 -10.04 0.88
CA LEU A 66 -4.21 -11.02 -0.13
C LEU A 66 -4.73 -12.43 0.20
N PHE A 67 -4.77 -12.79 1.47
CA PHE A 67 -5.25 -14.10 1.91
C PHE A 67 -6.71 -14.37 1.58
N ALA A 68 -7.55 -13.33 1.45
CA ALA A 68 -8.92 -13.48 0.99
C ALA A 68 -9.04 -13.87 -0.50
N ASP A 69 -7.92 -13.87 -1.23
CA ASP A 69 -7.79 -14.29 -2.63
C ASP A 69 -7.07 -15.64 -2.82
N MET A 70 -6.87 -16.39 -1.73
CA MET A 70 -6.20 -17.70 -1.73
C MET A 70 -7.19 -18.78 -1.29
N ASP A 71 -7.17 -19.94 -1.97
CA ASP A 71 -8.17 -20.99 -1.78
C ASP A 71 -7.94 -21.85 -0.50
N ASP A 72 -6.72 -21.89 0.03
CA ASP A 72 -6.30 -22.77 1.14
C ASP A 72 -5.98 -22.02 2.45
N ILE A 73 -6.55 -20.83 2.64
CA ILE A 73 -6.36 -20.03 3.87
C ILE A 73 -7.67 -19.93 4.64
N GLU A 74 -7.60 -20.08 5.97
CA GLU A 74 -8.76 -19.88 6.83
C GLU A 74 -9.32 -18.45 6.68
N PRO A 75 -10.66 -18.26 6.64
CA PRO A 75 -11.25 -16.94 6.47
C PRO A 75 -10.79 -15.95 7.56
N THR A 76 -10.07 -14.90 7.17
CA THR A 76 -9.59 -13.85 8.11
C THR A 76 -10.67 -12.84 8.48
N GLY A 77 -11.83 -12.91 7.82
CA GLY A 77 -12.88 -11.87 7.86
C GLY A 77 -12.58 -10.67 6.96
N ALA A 78 -11.46 -10.65 6.24
CA ALA A 78 -11.16 -9.63 5.25
C ALA A 78 -11.83 -9.89 3.90
N LYS A 79 -11.94 -8.83 3.11
CA LYS A 79 -12.40 -8.85 1.72
C LYS A 79 -11.21 -9.01 0.76
N SER A 80 -11.51 -9.39 -0.47
CA SER A 80 -10.54 -9.61 -1.55
C SER A 80 -9.84 -8.32 -1.99
N VAL A 81 -8.53 -8.36 -2.26
CA VAL A 81 -7.79 -7.25 -2.87
C VAL A 81 -7.79 -7.31 -4.40
N LYS A 82 -8.05 -8.48 -4.99
CA LYS A 82 -8.15 -8.64 -6.45
C LYS A 82 -9.52 -8.27 -7.01
N LYS A 83 -10.59 -8.42 -6.22
CA LYS A 83 -11.99 -8.18 -6.61
C LYS A 83 -12.55 -6.84 -6.12
N THR A 84 -11.77 -6.09 -5.34
CA THR A 84 -12.14 -4.76 -4.86
C THR A 84 -11.36 -3.69 -5.60
N ASP A 85 -12.08 -2.68 -6.06
CA ASP A 85 -11.51 -1.53 -6.77
C ASP A 85 -11.17 -0.38 -5.82
N THR A 86 -10.22 0.47 -6.21
CA THR A 86 -9.85 1.67 -5.41
C THR A 86 -11.03 2.61 -5.14
N THR A 87 -12.06 2.62 -5.99
CA THR A 87 -13.29 3.42 -5.80
C THR A 87 -14.13 2.99 -4.60
N GLU A 88 -13.95 1.76 -4.09
CA GLU A 88 -14.67 1.29 -2.90
C GLU A 88 -14.14 1.94 -1.62
N LEU A 89 -12.82 2.12 -1.54
CA LEU A 89 -12.09 2.61 -0.36
C LEU A 89 -11.87 4.12 -0.39
N TRP A 90 -11.56 4.69 -1.55
CA TRP A 90 -11.32 6.13 -1.71
C TRP A 90 -12.40 6.74 -2.61
N ARG A 91 -13.29 7.52 -1.99
CA ARG A 91 -14.41 8.18 -2.66
C ARG A 91 -14.19 9.67 -2.82
N ASN A 92 -13.44 10.27 -1.89
CA ASN A 92 -13.19 11.70 -1.82
C ASN A 92 -11.71 12.00 -1.57
N PRO A 93 -11.21 13.17 -2.00
CA PRO A 93 -9.92 13.66 -1.55
C PRO A 93 -9.85 13.68 -0.02
N HIS A 94 -8.68 13.38 0.52
CA HIS A 94 -8.38 13.19 1.93
C HIS A 94 -8.87 11.89 2.57
N ASP A 95 -9.56 11.01 1.83
CA ASP A 95 -9.77 9.63 2.28
C ASP A 95 -8.42 8.94 2.46
N LYS A 96 -8.26 8.23 3.57
CA LYS A 96 -7.02 7.57 3.96
C LYS A 96 -7.27 6.15 4.39
N TRP A 97 -6.34 5.28 4.01
CA TRP A 97 -6.25 3.90 4.47
C TRP A 97 -4.81 3.59 4.82
N LEU A 98 -4.64 2.62 5.71
CA LEU A 98 -3.34 2.07 6.03
C LEU A 98 -3.09 0.86 5.12
N PHE A 99 -1.98 0.89 4.40
CA PHE A 99 -1.47 -0.26 3.65
C PHE A 99 -0.35 -0.91 4.47
N LEU A 100 -0.51 -2.18 4.79
CA LEU A 100 0.50 -3.00 5.44
C LEU A 100 1.04 -3.98 4.40
N PHE A 101 2.33 -3.91 4.12
CA PHE A 101 3.09 -4.86 3.31
C PHE A 101 4.03 -5.62 4.21
N ASP A 102 4.18 -6.93 3.94
CA ASP A 102 4.97 -7.85 4.75
C ASP A 102 4.46 -7.96 6.20
N TYR A 103 3.80 -9.07 6.51
CA TYR A 103 3.26 -9.29 7.85
C TYR A 103 4.32 -9.73 8.87
N GLY A 104 5.54 -10.05 8.42
CA GLY A 104 6.70 -10.28 9.28
C GLY A 104 7.33 -8.95 9.69
N ASP A 105 7.77 -8.16 8.70
CA ASP A 105 8.54 -6.93 8.96
C ASP A 105 7.69 -5.65 9.10
N THR A 106 6.39 -5.74 8.81
CA THR A 106 5.40 -4.70 9.14
C THR A 106 5.68 -3.35 8.48
N TRP A 107 5.80 -3.34 7.15
CA TRP A 107 5.91 -2.09 6.39
C TRP A 107 4.56 -1.37 6.31
N LEU A 108 4.41 -0.31 7.11
CA LEU A 108 3.19 0.49 7.20
C LEU A 108 3.27 1.75 6.35
N PHE A 109 2.34 1.90 5.42
CA PHE A 109 2.19 3.07 4.56
C PHE A 109 0.83 3.71 4.74
N VAL A 110 0.80 5.03 4.97
CA VAL A 110 -0.45 5.79 4.90
C VAL A 110 -0.72 6.16 3.45
N VAL A 111 -1.90 5.81 2.94
CA VAL A 111 -2.30 6.03 1.55
C VAL A 111 -3.46 7.01 1.52
N GLU A 112 -3.18 8.24 1.11
CA GLU A 112 -4.14 9.34 1.01
C GLU A 112 -4.50 9.61 -0.45
N LEU A 113 -5.79 9.60 -0.80
CA LEU A 113 -6.24 10.14 -2.08
C LEU A 113 -6.16 11.67 -2.03
N ILE A 114 -5.28 12.30 -2.80
CA ILE A 114 -5.10 13.76 -2.72
C ILE A 114 -5.88 14.55 -3.77
N ARG A 115 -6.15 13.96 -4.94
CA ARG A 115 -6.96 14.57 -5.99
C ARG A 115 -7.32 13.57 -7.08
N PHE A 116 -8.29 13.94 -7.91
CA PHE A 116 -8.59 13.28 -9.17
C PHE A 116 -7.96 14.05 -10.34
N SER A 117 -7.70 13.34 -11.44
CA SER A 117 -7.32 13.92 -12.72
C SER A 117 -8.00 13.16 -13.86
N GLU A 118 -7.91 13.68 -15.08
CA GLU A 118 -8.34 12.98 -16.27
C GLU A 118 -7.22 12.09 -16.83
N LYS A 119 -7.61 10.96 -17.43
CA LYS A 119 -6.65 10.07 -18.09
C LYS A 119 -5.97 10.79 -19.26
N GLU A 120 -4.65 10.84 -19.23
CA GLU A 120 -3.86 11.41 -20.32
C GLU A 120 -3.65 10.39 -21.45
N THR A 121 -3.70 10.87 -22.71
CA THR A 121 -3.36 10.01 -23.86
C THR A 121 -1.87 9.63 -23.82
N LYS A 122 -1.54 8.42 -24.29
CA LYS A 122 -0.16 7.89 -24.39
C LYS A 122 0.58 7.69 -23.07
N LYS A 123 -0.06 7.87 -21.91
CA LYS A 123 0.53 7.55 -20.61
C LYS A 123 0.14 6.13 -20.16
N LYS A 124 1.08 5.44 -19.52
CA LYS A 124 0.85 4.15 -18.84
C LYS A 124 0.57 4.40 -17.37
N TYR A 125 -0.30 3.57 -16.81
CA TYR A 125 -0.71 3.58 -15.40
C TYR A 125 -0.61 2.14 -14.86
N PRO A 126 -0.28 1.94 -13.57
CA PRO A 126 0.08 2.97 -12.59
C PRO A 126 1.42 3.66 -12.92
N ARG A 127 1.65 4.87 -12.40
CA ARG A 127 2.95 5.57 -12.53
C ARG A 127 3.26 6.42 -11.31
N VAL A 128 4.54 6.49 -10.94
CA VAL A 128 5.03 7.42 -9.92
C VAL A 128 5.29 8.78 -10.54
N VAL A 129 4.68 9.83 -10.00
CA VAL A 129 4.83 11.21 -10.50
C VAL A 129 5.66 12.11 -9.59
N LYS A 130 5.92 11.65 -8.36
CA LYS A 130 6.79 12.35 -7.41
C LYS A 130 7.46 11.37 -6.48
N LYS A 131 8.76 11.56 -6.25
CA LYS A 131 9.54 10.90 -5.18
C LYS A 131 10.18 11.99 -4.32
N VAL A 132 10.03 11.88 -3.00
CA VAL A 132 10.71 12.74 -2.00
C VAL A 132 11.36 11.82 -0.97
N GLY A 133 12.60 12.09 -0.60
CA GLY A 133 13.38 11.23 0.30
C GLY A 133 13.86 9.95 -0.40
N LEU A 134 14.95 9.39 0.11
CA LEU A 134 15.46 8.09 -0.31
C LEU A 134 14.48 6.99 0.14
N SER A 135 14.31 5.97 -0.69
CA SER A 135 13.62 4.76 -0.25
C SER A 135 14.44 4.12 0.87
N PRO A 136 13.81 3.62 1.96
CA PRO A 136 14.53 2.80 2.92
C PRO A 136 15.05 1.52 2.25
N GLU A 137 16.03 0.88 2.87
CA GLU A 137 16.40 -0.49 2.49
C GLU A 137 15.30 -1.45 2.95
N GLN A 138 14.90 -2.39 2.10
CA GLN A 138 13.78 -3.29 2.38
C GLN A 138 14.14 -4.32 3.47
N TYR A 139 15.29 -4.97 3.34
CA TYR A 139 15.78 -5.97 4.30
C TYR A 139 17.29 -5.74 4.49
N PRO A 140 17.70 -4.84 5.40
CA PRO A 140 19.11 -4.65 5.70
C PRO A 140 19.68 -5.96 6.27
N GLU A 141 20.89 -6.33 5.86
CA GLU A 141 21.59 -7.46 6.46
C GLU A 141 21.77 -7.18 7.97
N VAL A 142 21.22 -8.06 8.79
CA VAL A 142 21.41 -8.00 10.25
C VAL A 142 22.79 -8.58 10.52
N ASP A 143 23.70 -7.77 11.06
CA ASP A 143 24.98 -8.28 11.51
C ASP A 143 24.76 -9.22 12.70
N GLU A 144 25.02 -10.52 12.52
CA GLU A 144 24.84 -11.55 13.56
C GLU A 144 25.67 -11.23 14.82
N ASP A 145 26.73 -10.43 14.71
CA ASP A 145 27.60 -10.01 15.81
C ASP A 145 26.99 -8.89 16.69
N GLU A 146 25.90 -8.24 16.27
CA GLU A 146 25.19 -7.21 17.07
C GLU A 146 23.98 -7.75 17.86
N ILE A 147 23.63 -9.03 17.70
CA ILE A 147 22.54 -9.64 18.46
C ILE A 147 23.04 -9.91 19.90
N PRO A 148 22.50 -9.24 20.94
CA PRO A 148 22.87 -9.56 22.31
C PRO A 148 22.41 -10.99 22.59
N VAL A 149 23.37 -11.90 22.79
CA VAL A 149 23.09 -13.25 23.24
C VAL A 149 22.41 -13.15 24.61
N ALA A 150 21.15 -13.56 24.68
CA ALA A 150 20.36 -13.59 25.90
C ALA A 150 20.87 -14.66 26.88
#